data_AF-A0A923JPG7-F1
#
_entry.id   AF-A0A923JPG7-F1
#
_cell.length_a   1.000
_cell.length_b   1.000
_cell.length_c   1.000
_cell.angle_alpha   90.00
_cell.angle_beta   90.00
_cell.angle_gamma   90.00
#
_symmetry.space_group_name_H-M   'P 1'
#
loop_
_entity.id
_entity.type
_entity.pdbx_description
1 polymer ?
#
loop_
_entity_poly.entity_id
_entity_poly.type
_entity_poly.pdbx_seq_one_letter_code
_entity_poly.pdbx_strand_id
1 'polypeptide(L)'
;MPAENKQVEPLKVERSTVTKLVITGAPRLGAITVFLEDFGRRDCPIESDPHYQTAQGKITINCWDNSWNAYWGGMGPRTVAEFVADCGWDYVLNCLDRGISSTVFSGDALHALAKKCIVQRRRQQTGRHDWELGELSKEEARELWQDIDVLRSIESSSECWHQSALLTELFGDEWHYPLDGKAVEENHKFTYLRRVVEAVQAALRQEKQQVAA
;
A
#
# COMPACT_ATOMS: atom_id res chain seq x y z
N MET A 1 10.09 33.11 -46.20
CA MET A 1 9.74 31.80 -45.62
C MET A 1 8.56 32.01 -44.68
N PRO A 2 7.30 31.83 -45.10
CA PRO A 2 6.18 31.88 -44.18
C PRO A 2 6.11 30.56 -43.40
N ALA A 3 6.05 30.65 -42.07
CA ALA A 3 5.85 29.50 -41.19
C ALA A 3 4.42 28.99 -41.36
N GLU A 4 4.27 27.72 -41.74
CA GLU A 4 2.99 27.03 -41.79
C GLU A 4 2.38 26.95 -40.38
N ASN A 5 1.25 27.64 -40.21
CA ASN A 5 0.48 27.61 -38.99
C ASN A 5 -0.23 26.25 -38.93
N LYS A 6 0.30 25.30 -38.14
CA LYS A 6 -0.33 23.98 -37.93
C LYS A 6 -1.73 24.20 -37.34
N GLN A 7 -2.76 23.86 -38.12
CA GLN A 7 -4.13 23.87 -37.64
C GLN A 7 -4.27 22.86 -36.49
N VAL A 8 -4.77 23.33 -35.35
CA VAL A 8 -5.04 22.48 -34.19
C VAL A 8 -6.28 21.64 -34.51
N GLU A 9 -6.12 20.32 -34.59
CA GLU A 9 -7.25 19.42 -34.79
C GLU A 9 -8.27 19.57 -33.66
N PRO A 10 -9.58 19.58 -33.96
CA PRO A 10 -10.61 19.74 -32.95
C PRO A 10 -10.66 18.54 -32.00
N LEU A 11 -11.04 18.79 -30.74
CA LEU A 11 -11.19 17.75 -29.72
C LEU A 11 -12.21 16.69 -30.15
N LYS A 12 -11.85 15.41 -30.02
CA LYS A 12 -12.77 14.29 -30.21
C LYS A 12 -13.47 13.98 -28.89
N VAL A 13 -14.81 14.01 -28.89
CA VAL A 13 -15.64 13.72 -27.71
C VAL A 13 -16.30 12.36 -27.90
N GLU A 14 -16.08 11.45 -26.94
CA GLU A 14 -16.70 10.14 -26.89
C GLU A 14 -17.58 10.02 -25.63
N ARG A 15 -18.66 9.24 -25.72
CA ARG A 15 -19.62 9.02 -24.61
C ARG A 15 -19.57 7.55 -24.19
N SER A 16 -19.53 7.30 -22.89
CA SER A 16 -19.56 5.96 -22.29
C SER A 16 -20.68 5.85 -21.24
N THR A 17 -21.05 4.61 -20.94
CA THR A 17 -21.98 4.28 -19.85
C THR A 17 -21.18 3.74 -18.68
N VAL A 18 -21.60 4.09 -17.46
CA VAL A 18 -20.95 3.66 -16.22
C VAL A 18 -21.97 2.97 -15.32
N THR A 19 -21.64 1.80 -14.81
CA THR A 19 -22.44 1.15 -13.75
C THR A 19 -21.99 1.69 -12.41
N LYS A 20 -22.92 2.28 -11.65
CA LYS A 20 -22.67 2.77 -10.30
C LYS A 20 -23.29 1.83 -9.28
N LEU A 21 -22.47 1.29 -8.40
CA LEU A 21 -22.89 0.52 -7.23
C LEU A 21 -22.74 1.35 -5.96
N VAL A 22 -23.66 1.15 -5.02
CA VAL A 22 -23.56 1.67 -3.66
C VAL A 22 -23.63 0.49 -2.70
N ILE A 23 -22.52 0.18 -2.06
CA ILE A 23 -22.36 -0.95 -1.15
C ILE A 23 -22.45 -0.43 0.28
N THR A 24 -23.37 -0.98 1.05
CA THR A 24 -23.61 -0.63 2.46
C THR A 24 -23.60 -1.87 3.34
N GLY A 25 -23.33 -1.71 4.64
CA GLY A 25 -23.36 -2.81 5.61
C GLY A 25 -22.04 -3.56 5.77
N ALA A 26 -20.97 -3.14 5.09
CA ALA A 26 -19.64 -3.71 5.30
C ALA A 26 -19.09 -3.34 6.70
N PRO A 27 -18.57 -4.29 7.49
CA PRO A 27 -18.12 -4.02 8.86
C PRO A 27 -16.99 -2.98 8.94
N ARG A 28 -17.17 -1.96 9.79
CA ARG A 28 -16.18 -0.89 10.04
C ARG A 28 -15.79 -0.11 8.77
N LEU A 29 -16.70 0.00 7.80
CA LEU A 29 -16.57 0.84 6.61
C LEU A 29 -17.83 1.72 6.46
N GLY A 30 -17.65 2.90 5.85
CA GLY A 30 -18.76 3.72 5.38
C GLY A 30 -19.42 3.11 4.13
N ALA A 31 -20.39 3.82 3.56
CA ALA A 31 -20.93 3.45 2.25
C ALA A 31 -19.82 3.56 1.18
N ILE A 32 -19.67 2.50 0.39
CA ILE A 32 -18.68 2.44 -0.70
C ILE A 32 -19.43 2.70 -2.01
N THR A 33 -18.99 3.70 -2.77
CA THR A 33 -19.48 3.93 -4.13
C THR A 33 -18.48 3.37 -5.12
N VAL A 34 -18.93 2.51 -6.02
CA VAL A 34 -18.10 1.91 -7.06
C VAL A 34 -18.63 2.30 -8.42
N PHE A 35 -17.75 2.77 -9.29
CA PHE A 35 -18.02 3.02 -10.71
C PHE A 35 -17.27 1.98 -11.53
N LEU A 36 -17.98 1.28 -12.40
CA LEU A 36 -17.47 0.26 -13.29
C LEU A 36 -17.66 0.74 -14.73
N GLU A 37 -16.55 0.83 -15.47
CA GLU A 37 -16.52 1.32 -16.85
C GLU A 37 -15.87 0.25 -17.73
N ASP A 38 -16.64 -0.34 -18.65
CA ASP A 38 -16.13 -1.24 -19.69
C ASP A 38 -15.90 -0.46 -20.99
N PHE A 39 -14.67 -0.47 -21.50
CA PHE A 39 -14.25 0.28 -22.70
C PHE A 39 -14.26 -0.55 -23.98
N GLY A 40 -15.01 -1.66 -23.98
CA GLY A 40 -15.08 -2.58 -25.11
C GLY A 40 -13.85 -3.47 -25.24
N ARG A 41 -13.61 -3.97 -26.45
CA ARG A 41 -12.59 -4.98 -26.76
C ARG A 41 -11.51 -4.42 -27.67
N ARG A 42 -10.30 -4.93 -27.51
CA ARG A 42 -9.13 -4.61 -28.33
C ARG A 42 -8.53 -5.90 -28.88
N ASP A 43 -8.12 -5.85 -30.14
CA ASP A 43 -7.37 -6.92 -30.78
C ASP A 43 -6.01 -7.09 -30.08
N CYS A 44 -5.78 -8.31 -29.60
CA CYS A 44 -4.54 -8.69 -28.93
C CYS A 44 -4.13 -10.09 -29.41
N PRO A 45 -3.70 -10.26 -30.67
CA PRO A 45 -3.36 -11.57 -31.22
C PRO A 45 -2.36 -12.29 -30.32
N ILE A 46 -2.62 -13.56 -30.01
CA ILE A 46 -1.69 -14.44 -29.29
C ILE A 46 -1.31 -15.61 -30.19
N GLU A 47 -0.19 -16.28 -29.89
CA GLU A 47 0.32 -17.39 -30.73
C GLU A 47 -0.72 -18.49 -30.98
N SER A 48 -1.57 -18.76 -29.99
CA SER A 48 -2.63 -19.78 -30.08
C SER A 48 -3.92 -19.30 -30.77
N ASP A 49 -4.15 -17.99 -30.84
CA ASP A 49 -5.36 -17.40 -31.42
C ASP A 49 -5.05 -16.00 -32.02
N PRO A 50 -4.89 -15.94 -33.35
CA PRO A 50 -4.65 -14.69 -34.07
C PRO A 50 -5.80 -13.67 -33.97
N HIS A 51 -7.00 -14.11 -33.57
CA HIS A 51 -8.20 -13.26 -33.46
C HIS A 51 -8.55 -12.96 -32.00
N TYR A 52 -7.65 -13.27 -31.06
CA TYR A 52 -7.91 -13.04 -29.65
C TYR A 52 -8.17 -11.56 -29.37
N GLN A 53 -9.27 -11.30 -28.67
CA GLN A 53 -9.67 -9.98 -28.23
C GLN A 53 -9.76 -9.93 -26.71
N THR A 54 -9.21 -8.85 -26.15
CA THR A 54 -9.22 -8.59 -24.71
C THR A 54 -10.11 -7.40 -24.40
N ALA A 55 -10.92 -7.51 -23.36
CA ALA A 55 -11.71 -6.42 -22.83
C ALA A 55 -10.82 -5.44 -22.06
N GLN A 56 -11.26 -4.18 -22.03
CA GLN A 56 -10.62 -3.09 -21.31
C GLN A 56 -11.62 -2.47 -20.35
N GLY A 57 -11.15 -2.00 -19.20
CA GLY A 57 -12.04 -1.37 -18.24
C GLY A 57 -11.34 -0.65 -17.13
N LYS A 58 -12.13 0.11 -16.38
CA LYS A 58 -11.70 0.90 -15.24
C LYS A 58 -12.68 0.74 -14.09
N ILE A 59 -12.13 0.70 -12.89
CA ILE A 59 -12.89 0.81 -11.66
C ILE A 59 -12.50 2.09 -10.94
N THR A 60 -13.48 2.77 -10.35
CA THR A 60 -13.27 3.85 -9.40
C THR A 60 -14.02 3.52 -8.12
N ILE A 61 -13.35 3.56 -6.97
CA ILE A 61 -13.90 3.21 -5.66
C ILE A 61 -13.77 4.42 -4.75
N ASN A 62 -14.90 4.87 -4.21
CA ASN A 62 -14.96 5.94 -3.23
C ASN A 62 -15.47 5.39 -1.90
N CYS A 63 -14.77 5.68 -0.81
CA CYS A 63 -15.21 5.34 0.54
C CYS A 63 -14.77 6.43 1.54
N TRP A 64 -15.74 7.09 2.17
CA TRP A 64 -15.53 8.36 2.87
C TRP A 64 -14.82 9.38 1.98
N ASP A 65 -13.69 9.92 2.41
CA ASP A 65 -12.94 10.97 1.72
C ASP A 65 -11.86 10.42 0.78
N ASN A 66 -11.78 9.09 0.64
CA ASN A 66 -10.80 8.45 -0.22
C ASN A 66 -11.43 8.01 -1.54
N SER A 67 -10.66 8.15 -2.62
CA SER A 67 -11.01 7.73 -3.97
C SER A 67 -9.81 7.02 -4.60
N TRP A 68 -10.01 5.78 -5.04
CA TRP A 68 -9.00 5.00 -5.76
C TRP A 68 -9.51 4.63 -7.13
N ASN A 69 -8.61 4.52 -8.10
CA ASN A 69 -8.97 4.07 -9.44
C ASN A 69 -7.90 3.16 -10.02
N ALA A 70 -8.34 2.19 -10.82
CA ALA A 70 -7.45 1.30 -11.54
C ALA A 70 -7.99 1.05 -12.94
N TYR A 71 -7.08 1.01 -13.90
CA TYR A 71 -7.37 0.75 -15.32
C TYR A 71 -6.65 -0.51 -15.76
N TRP A 72 -7.35 -1.33 -16.54
CA TRP A 72 -6.81 -2.52 -17.18
C TRP A 72 -7.00 -2.44 -18.70
N GLY A 73 -5.89 -2.42 -19.43
CA GLY A 73 -5.87 -2.49 -20.89
C GLY A 73 -6.03 -3.91 -21.44
N GLY A 74 -6.18 -4.92 -20.58
CA GLY A 74 -6.44 -6.29 -20.97
C GLY A 74 -6.91 -7.13 -19.80
N MET A 75 -8.19 -7.48 -19.79
CA MET A 75 -8.84 -8.29 -18.74
C MET A 75 -9.20 -9.71 -19.22
N GLY A 76 -8.81 -10.03 -20.46
CA GLY A 76 -9.27 -11.20 -21.18
C GLY A 76 -10.70 -11.01 -21.66
N PRO A 77 -11.54 -12.05 -21.75
CA PRO A 77 -12.90 -11.91 -22.28
C PRO A 77 -13.91 -11.26 -21.31
N ARG A 78 -13.48 -10.95 -20.08
CA ARG A 78 -14.30 -10.55 -18.92
C ARG A 78 -14.55 -9.04 -18.86
N THR A 79 -15.70 -8.66 -18.31
CA THR A 79 -15.96 -7.28 -17.87
C THR A 79 -15.07 -6.89 -16.69
N VAL A 80 -14.98 -5.60 -16.38
CA VAL A 80 -14.22 -5.11 -15.21
C VAL A 80 -14.77 -5.67 -13.90
N ALA A 81 -16.09 -5.82 -13.79
CA ALA A 81 -16.75 -6.41 -12.61
C ALA A 81 -16.29 -7.86 -12.39
N GLU A 82 -16.36 -8.68 -13.43
CA GLU A 82 -15.93 -10.09 -13.39
C GLU A 82 -14.43 -10.22 -13.13
N PHE A 83 -13.63 -9.40 -13.81
CA PHE A 83 -12.17 -9.42 -13.66
C PHE A 83 -11.75 -9.11 -12.23
N VAL A 84 -12.28 -8.02 -11.65
CA VAL A 84 -11.98 -7.61 -10.27
C VAL A 84 -12.48 -8.64 -9.26
N ALA A 85 -13.66 -9.23 -9.48
CA ALA A 85 -14.22 -10.25 -8.59
C ALA A 85 -13.38 -11.55 -8.56
N ASP A 86 -12.79 -11.92 -9.69
CA ASP A 86 -12.00 -13.15 -9.85
C ASP A 86 -10.53 -12.98 -9.39
N CYS A 87 -9.98 -11.76 -9.42
CA CYS A 87 -8.60 -11.49 -8.99
C CYS A 87 -8.38 -11.66 -7.48
N GLY A 88 -7.12 -11.89 -7.09
CA GLY A 88 -6.68 -11.78 -5.69
C GLY A 88 -6.85 -10.35 -5.16
N TRP A 89 -7.24 -10.22 -3.89
CA TRP A 89 -7.44 -8.91 -3.25
C TRP A 89 -6.14 -8.09 -3.23
N ASP A 90 -5.00 -8.76 -3.09
CA ASP A 90 -3.65 -8.19 -3.05
C ASP A 90 -3.27 -7.55 -4.39
N TYR A 91 -3.59 -8.24 -5.50
CA TYR A 91 -3.41 -7.70 -6.85
C TYR A 91 -4.25 -6.45 -7.08
N VAL A 92 -5.55 -6.51 -6.74
CA VAL A 92 -6.46 -5.37 -6.91
C VAL A 92 -6.03 -4.19 -6.05
N LEU A 93 -5.67 -4.44 -4.78
CA LEU A 93 -5.17 -3.42 -3.86
C LEU A 93 -3.93 -2.72 -4.42
N ASN A 94 -2.93 -3.46 -4.90
CA ASN A 94 -1.74 -2.87 -5.49
C ASN A 94 -2.03 -2.12 -6.80
N CYS A 95 -3.11 -2.47 -7.52
CA CYS A 95 -3.54 -1.70 -8.69
C CYS A 95 -4.18 -0.36 -8.30
N LEU A 96 -4.84 -0.29 -7.15
CA LEU A 96 -5.53 0.90 -6.64
C LEU A 96 -4.60 1.88 -5.92
N ASP A 97 -3.58 1.35 -5.23
CA ASP A 97 -2.55 2.14 -4.56
C ASP A 97 -1.20 1.43 -4.72
N ARG A 98 -0.40 1.89 -5.69
CA ARG A 98 0.84 1.21 -6.08
C ARG A 98 1.91 1.43 -5.02
N GLY A 99 2.46 0.33 -4.50
CA GLY A 99 3.57 0.38 -3.55
C GLY A 99 3.14 0.67 -2.11
N ILE A 100 1.84 0.63 -1.81
CA ILE A 100 1.38 0.68 -0.41
C ILE A 100 1.87 -0.57 0.33
N SER A 101 2.67 -0.34 1.37
CA SER A 101 3.20 -1.41 2.22
C SER A 101 2.22 -1.76 3.33
N SER A 102 2.18 -3.03 3.74
CA SER A 102 1.44 -3.49 4.93
C SER A 102 2.02 -2.96 6.24
N THR A 103 3.28 -2.51 6.21
CA THR A 103 3.96 -1.90 7.35
C THR A 103 4.54 -0.54 6.99
N VAL A 104 4.57 0.38 7.96
CA VAL A 104 5.14 1.72 7.82
C VAL A 104 6.14 1.95 8.95
N PHE A 105 7.15 2.79 8.71
CA PHE A 105 8.06 3.22 9.77
C PHE A 105 7.28 3.87 10.92
N SER A 106 7.70 3.62 12.16
CA SER A 106 7.10 4.19 13.36
C SER A 106 8.16 4.53 14.40
N GLY A 107 8.17 5.80 14.83
CA GLY A 107 9.00 6.26 15.94
C GLY A 107 8.68 5.56 17.25
N ASP A 108 7.42 5.17 17.47
CA ASP A 108 7.02 4.37 18.64
C ASP A 108 7.57 2.94 18.57
N ALA A 109 7.55 2.31 17.38
CA ALA A 109 8.19 1.01 17.17
C ALA A 109 9.71 1.09 17.37
N LEU A 110 10.35 2.16 16.88
CA LEU A 110 11.77 2.45 17.11
C LEU A 110 12.07 2.62 18.60
N HIS A 111 11.26 3.38 19.33
CA HIS A 111 11.38 3.55 20.78
C HIS A 111 11.28 2.23 21.53
N ALA A 112 10.31 1.39 21.16
CA ALA A 112 10.14 0.08 21.77
C ALA A 112 11.34 -0.84 21.51
N LEU A 113 11.90 -0.77 20.30
CA LEU A 113 13.10 -1.52 19.92
C LEU A 113 14.34 -1.04 20.70
N ALA A 114 14.49 0.27 20.87
CA ALA A 114 15.55 0.87 21.70
C ALA A 114 15.45 0.44 23.16
N LYS A 115 14.25 0.49 23.76
CA LYS A 115 14.00 -0.04 25.12
C LYS A 115 14.42 -1.50 25.25
N LYS A 116 14.07 -2.32 24.26
CA LYS A 116 14.42 -3.74 24.25
C LYS A 116 15.94 -3.93 24.22
N CYS A 117 16.65 -3.15 23.39
CA CYS A 117 18.11 -3.17 23.32
C CYS A 117 18.74 -2.84 24.68
N ILE A 118 18.33 -1.73 25.32
CA ILE A 118 18.85 -1.32 26.64
C ILE A 118 18.65 -2.43 27.67
N VAL A 119 17.47 -3.05 27.72
CA VAL A 119 17.16 -4.15 28.65
C VAL A 119 18.01 -5.39 28.36
N GLN A 120 18.22 -5.75 27.08
CA GLN A 120 19.03 -6.90 26.70
C GLN A 120 20.50 -6.71 27.08
N ARG A 121 21.07 -5.53 26.81
CA ARG A 121 22.44 -5.17 27.20
C ARG A 121 22.63 -5.14 28.71
N ARG A 122 21.61 -4.69 29.47
CA ARG A 122 21.62 -4.74 30.96
C ARG A 122 21.53 -6.16 31.53
N ARG A 123 20.96 -7.10 30.79
CA ARG A 123 20.77 -8.50 31.22
C ARG A 123 21.86 -9.44 30.71
N GLN A 124 22.88 -8.93 30.03
CA GLN A 124 23.93 -9.74 29.39
C GLN A 124 23.34 -10.76 28.40
N GLN A 125 22.21 -10.41 27.77
CA GLN A 125 21.52 -11.24 26.77
C GLN A 125 21.87 -10.75 25.36
N THR A 126 23.13 -10.41 25.13
CA THR A 126 23.64 -9.99 23.83
C THR A 126 23.69 -11.21 22.90
N GLY A 127 22.91 -11.14 21.82
CA GLY A 127 22.85 -12.21 20.82
C GLY A 127 24.11 -12.25 19.95
N ARG A 128 24.16 -13.20 19.01
CA ARG A 128 25.30 -13.46 18.11
C ARG A 128 25.71 -12.27 17.22
N HIS A 129 24.90 -11.21 17.15
CA HIS A 129 25.13 -10.00 16.35
C HIS A 129 25.49 -8.75 17.17
N ASP A 130 25.52 -8.85 18.51
CA ASP A 130 25.71 -7.71 19.43
C ASP A 130 27.16 -7.61 19.94
N TRP A 131 28.12 -8.30 19.31
CA TRP A 131 29.49 -8.41 19.81
C TRP A 131 30.24 -7.06 19.85
N GLU A 132 29.77 -6.05 19.11
CA GLU A 132 30.29 -4.68 19.11
C GLU A 132 29.75 -3.84 20.29
N LEU A 133 28.64 -4.25 20.91
CA LEU A 133 27.96 -3.51 21.96
C LEU A 133 28.17 -4.19 23.32
N GLY A 134 28.96 -3.53 24.17
CA GLY A 134 29.21 -3.98 25.54
C GLY A 134 27.99 -3.90 26.45
N GLU A 135 28.15 -4.48 27.65
CA GLU A 135 27.19 -4.34 28.74
C GLU A 135 27.05 -2.88 29.15
N LEU A 136 25.82 -2.45 29.46
CA LEU A 136 25.57 -1.12 30.01
C LEU A 136 25.65 -1.17 31.52
N SER A 137 26.28 -0.16 32.12
CA SER A 137 26.13 0.14 33.54
C SER A 137 24.72 0.61 33.87
N LYS A 138 24.42 0.76 35.16
CA LYS A 138 23.11 1.23 35.62
C LYS A 138 22.90 2.70 35.24
N GLU A 139 23.96 3.49 35.32
CA GLU A 139 23.98 4.92 35.04
C GLU A 139 23.81 5.17 33.53
N GLU A 140 24.62 4.52 32.68
CA GLU A 140 24.52 4.63 31.21
C GLU A 140 23.14 4.18 30.71
N ALA A 141 22.61 3.07 31.22
CA ALA A 141 21.28 2.62 30.84
C ALA A 141 20.17 3.59 31.29
N ARG A 142 20.38 4.38 32.34
CA ARG A 142 19.42 5.39 32.78
C ARG A 142 19.42 6.60 31.84
N GLU A 143 20.61 7.06 31.45
CA GLU A 143 20.79 8.18 30.52
C GLU A 143 20.21 7.82 29.16
N LEU A 144 20.60 6.67 28.58
CA LEU A 144 20.03 6.17 27.34
C LEU A 144 18.51 6.01 27.41
N TRP A 145 17.97 5.55 28.54
CA TRP A 145 16.53 5.40 28.70
C TRP A 145 15.77 6.74 28.67
N GLN A 146 16.41 7.83 29.10
CA GLN A 146 15.85 9.17 29.00
C GLN A 146 15.98 9.70 27.57
N ASP A 147 17.14 9.49 26.94
CA ASP A 147 17.43 10.06 25.62
C ASP A 147 16.59 9.44 24.50
N ILE A 148 16.24 8.15 24.61
CA ILE A 148 15.43 7.49 23.58
C ILE A 148 14.04 8.09 23.39
N ASP A 149 13.50 8.87 24.33
CA ASP A 149 12.17 9.47 24.18
C ASP A 149 12.07 10.39 22.95
N VAL A 150 13.20 10.95 22.48
CA VAL A 150 13.27 11.72 21.21
C VAL A 150 12.95 10.87 19.97
N LEU A 151 13.14 9.56 20.03
CA LEU A 151 12.91 8.66 18.89
C LEU A 151 11.43 8.56 18.51
N ARG A 152 10.51 8.84 19.45
CA ARG A 152 9.06 8.83 19.20
C ARG A 152 8.62 9.92 18.23
N SER A 153 9.31 11.06 18.21
CA SER A 153 9.00 12.17 17.32
C SER A 153 9.53 12.00 15.90
N ILE A 154 10.24 10.90 15.61
CA ILE A 154 10.73 10.61 14.26
C ILE A 154 9.56 10.10 13.42
N GLU A 155 9.23 10.81 12.34
CA GLU A 155 8.09 10.47 11.47
C GLU A 155 8.51 9.60 10.29
N SER A 156 9.80 9.61 9.92
CA SER A 156 10.31 8.90 8.74
C SER A 156 11.65 8.21 9.00
N SER A 157 11.91 7.12 8.27
CA SER A 157 13.19 6.40 8.33
C SER A 157 14.39 7.29 7.98
N SER A 158 14.21 8.29 7.10
CA SER A 158 15.24 9.26 6.76
C SER A 158 15.59 10.21 7.90
N GLU A 159 14.65 10.53 8.79
CA GLU A 159 14.93 11.40 9.93
C GLU A 159 15.77 10.71 11.00
N CYS A 160 15.85 9.38 11.00
CA CYS A 160 16.74 8.63 11.89
C CYS A 160 18.20 9.09 11.79
N TRP A 161 18.64 9.56 10.61
CA TRP A 161 20.00 10.07 10.42
C TRP A 161 20.31 11.30 11.30
N HIS A 162 19.31 12.10 11.68
CA HIS A 162 19.47 13.21 12.61
C HIS A 162 19.79 12.76 14.04
N GLN A 163 19.40 11.53 14.39
CA GLN A 163 19.69 10.91 15.69
C GLN A 163 20.77 9.82 15.57
N SER A 164 21.61 9.89 14.53
CA SER A 164 22.64 8.90 14.24
C SER A 164 23.56 8.62 15.42
N ALA A 165 23.97 9.63 16.19
CA ALA A 165 24.81 9.42 17.37
C ALA A 165 24.14 8.52 18.43
N LEU A 166 22.88 8.81 18.76
CA LEU A 166 22.10 8.01 19.71
C LEU A 166 21.82 6.60 19.17
N LEU A 167 21.50 6.48 17.89
CA LEU A 167 21.26 5.18 17.24
C LEU A 167 22.54 4.35 17.15
N THR A 168 23.69 4.98 16.92
CA THR A 168 25.00 4.33 16.97
C THR A 168 25.31 3.81 18.37
N GLU A 169 25.02 4.59 19.41
CA GLU A 169 25.22 4.14 20.80
C GLU A 169 24.31 2.96 21.18
N LEU A 170 23.10 2.92 20.61
CA LEU A 170 22.13 1.85 20.86
C LEU A 170 22.37 0.59 20.04
N PHE A 171 22.74 0.72 18.76
CA PHE A 171 22.72 -0.37 17.78
C PHE A 171 24.05 -0.58 17.04
N GLY A 172 25.08 0.21 17.33
CA GLY A 172 26.38 0.17 16.67
C GLY A 172 26.45 1.08 15.44
N ASP A 173 27.65 1.23 14.88
CA ASP A 173 27.91 2.15 13.75
C ASP A 173 27.03 1.84 12.52
N GLU A 174 26.67 0.58 12.34
CA GLU A 174 25.88 0.05 11.24
C GLU A 174 24.38 -0.06 11.59
N TRP A 175 23.87 0.82 12.47
CA TRP A 175 22.50 0.77 13.02
C TRP A 175 21.37 0.71 11.98
N HIS A 176 21.61 1.19 10.76
CA HIS A 176 20.61 1.20 9.70
C HIS A 176 20.26 -0.19 9.18
N TYR A 177 21.20 -1.14 9.17
CA TYR A 177 20.95 -2.54 8.80
C TYR A 177 20.01 -3.29 9.76
N PRO A 178 20.24 -3.30 11.09
CA PRO A 178 19.35 -3.98 12.01
C PRO A 178 18.01 -3.27 12.19
N LEU A 179 17.90 -1.97 11.87
CA LEU A 179 16.65 -1.20 11.95
C LEU A 179 15.75 -1.38 10.74
N ASP A 180 16.30 -1.69 9.56
CA ASP A 180 15.52 -1.94 8.36
C ASP A 180 14.50 -3.06 8.58
N GLY A 181 13.23 -2.76 8.31
CA GLY A 181 12.10 -3.66 8.54
C GLY A 181 11.77 -4.00 10.00
N LYS A 182 12.45 -3.44 11.02
CA LYS A 182 12.16 -3.72 12.44
C LYS A 182 11.50 -2.57 13.19
N ALA A 183 11.82 -1.32 12.84
CA ALA A 183 11.19 -0.12 13.39
C ALA A 183 9.90 0.24 12.63
N VAL A 184 9.01 -0.74 12.50
CA VAL A 184 7.80 -0.62 11.69
C VAL A 184 6.56 -1.03 12.48
N GLU A 185 5.42 -0.46 12.11
CA GLU A 185 4.10 -0.80 12.63
C GLU A 185 3.14 -1.16 11.49
N GLU A 186 1.96 -1.68 11.84
CA GLU A 186 0.90 -1.98 10.87
C GLU A 186 0.43 -0.70 10.17
N ASN A 187 0.45 -0.68 8.83
CA ASN A 187 -0.06 0.44 8.08
C ASN A 187 -1.60 0.41 8.05
N HIS A 188 -2.23 1.24 8.87
CA HIS A 188 -3.68 1.34 8.93
C HIS A 188 -4.34 1.73 7.59
N LYS A 189 -3.63 2.46 6.71
CA LYS A 189 -4.14 2.78 5.36
C LYS A 189 -4.20 1.53 4.48
N PHE A 190 -3.19 0.67 4.56
CA PHE A 190 -3.19 -0.63 3.87
C PHE A 190 -4.33 -1.51 4.36
N THR A 191 -4.47 -1.66 5.68
CA THR A 191 -5.53 -2.47 6.29
C THR A 191 -6.93 -1.91 6.00
N TYR A 192 -7.07 -0.60 5.89
CA TYR A 192 -8.33 0.03 5.46
C TYR A 192 -8.65 -0.26 4.00
N LEU A 193 -7.71 -0.02 3.08
CA LEU A 193 -7.90 -0.29 1.65
C LEU A 193 -8.18 -1.77 1.39
N ARG A 194 -7.48 -2.68 2.08
CA ARG A 194 -7.76 -4.12 2.01
C ARG A 194 -9.21 -4.45 2.31
N ARG A 195 -9.76 -3.91 3.41
CA ARG A 195 -11.17 -4.13 3.78
C ARG A 195 -12.12 -3.59 2.72
N VAL A 196 -11.80 -2.44 2.12
CA VAL A 196 -12.58 -1.85 1.02
C VAL A 196 -12.56 -2.79 -0.20
N VAL A 197 -11.38 -3.28 -0.60
CA VAL A 197 -11.23 -4.21 -1.74
C VAL A 197 -12.01 -5.50 -1.49
N GLU A 198 -11.83 -6.13 -0.32
CA GLU A 198 -12.54 -7.36 0.03
C GLU A 198 -14.07 -7.16 0.01
N ALA A 199 -14.56 -6.02 0.50
CA ALA A 199 -16.00 -5.68 0.48
C ALA A 199 -16.52 -5.47 -0.95
N VAL A 200 -15.77 -4.77 -1.80
CA VAL A 200 -16.12 -4.57 -3.21
C VAL A 200 -16.16 -5.91 -3.95
N GLN A 201 -15.13 -6.75 -3.79
CA GLN A 201 -15.10 -8.07 -4.41
C GLN A 201 -16.25 -8.96 -3.94
N ALA A 202 -16.58 -8.94 -2.65
CA ALA A 202 -17.71 -9.69 -2.12
C ALA A 202 -19.04 -9.23 -2.76
N ALA A 203 -19.26 -7.91 -2.88
CA ALA A 203 -20.45 -7.36 -3.52
C ALA A 203 -20.55 -7.74 -5.01
N LEU A 204 -19.46 -7.63 -5.76
CA LEU A 204 -19.43 -8.01 -7.18
C LEU A 204 -19.71 -9.50 -7.40
N ARG A 205 -19.21 -10.37 -6.50
CA ARG A 205 -19.53 -11.82 -6.55
C ARG A 205 -21.00 -12.10 -6.26
N GLN A 206 -21.60 -11.37 -5.31
CA GLN A 206 -23.04 -11.49 -5.02
C GLN A 206 -23.90 -11.03 -6.19
N GLU A 207 -23.56 -9.90 -6.80
CA GLU A 207 -24.26 -9.38 -7.98
C GLU A 207 -24.21 -10.38 -9.15
N LYS A 208 -23.02 -10.95 -9.42
CA LYS A 208 -22.85 -12.00 -10.44
C LYS A 208 -23.75 -13.22 -10.19
N GLN A 209 -23.92 -13.63 -8.93
CA GLN A 209 -24.80 -14.74 -8.57
C GLN A 209 -26.28 -14.40 -8.73
N GLN A 210 -26.69 -13.17 -8.42
CA GLN A 210 -28.07 -12.72 -8.57
C GLN A 210 -28.50 -12.59 -10.03
N VAL A 211 -27.61 -12.18 -10.93
CA VAL A 211 -27.88 -12.09 -12.37
C VAL A 211 -27.95 -13.49 -13.03
N ALA A 212 -27.33 -14.51 -12.43
CA ALA A 212 -27.30 -15.87 -12.94
C ALA A 212 -28.46 -16.78 -12.45
N ALA A 213 -29.26 -16.31 -11.48
CA ALA A 213 -30.40 -17.02 -10.89
C ALA A 213 -31.73 -16.61 -11.56
#